data_AF-A0A1I7UGW9-F1
#
_entry.id   AF-A0A1I7UGW9-F1
#
_cell.length_a   1.000
_cell.length_b   1.000
_cell.length_c   1.000
_cell.angle_alpha   90.00
_cell.angle_beta   90.00
_cell.angle_gamma   90.00
#
_symmetry.space_group_name_H-M   'P 1'
#
loop_
_entity.id
_entity.type
_entity.pdbx_description
1 polymer ?
#
loop_
_entity_poly.entity_id
_entity_poly.type
_entity_poly.pdbx_seq_one_letter_code
_entity_poly.pdbx_strand_id
1 'polypeptide(L)'
;MIGTIKGEKTEDDRPATPLPPAIHQISLRDYSRYRIPNPEVAKNLKIKKVVLGVMAKYPELWENHNGEEYMKKWREVGLEVYARTGVVVDVPTLRRMFGTAKGAMKQRLKAFLHRQESHNTLPRPGRAFVDWDLYPHFKWSIEHLAKSNPKWWQLVAVNEDDEDCIFEGAVDPGLVIDEEVPEAGYYEEIVEEAQEEEIPPEPWDKLHEDRDFSPEELLEIIRESTIALFQRNPHHAREIQETLCTVFTKIREADSIDDTHKLFGDWIREEEIRERIFGTRR
;
A
#
# COMPACT_ATOMS: atom_id res chain seq x y z
N MET A 1 53.95 22.56 8.66
CA MET A 1 53.39 22.03 7.40
C MET A 1 52.05 21.40 7.73
N ILE A 2 50.95 22.08 7.40
CA ILE A 2 49.58 21.57 7.64
C ILE A 2 49.22 20.76 6.39
N GLY A 3 49.18 19.44 6.53
CA GLY A 3 48.82 18.52 5.45
C GLY A 3 47.37 18.74 5.05
N THR A 4 47.17 19.20 3.81
CA THR A 4 45.87 19.24 3.15
C THR A 4 45.38 17.81 2.97
N ILE A 5 44.43 17.38 3.81
CA ILE A 5 43.69 16.14 3.60
C ILE A 5 42.82 16.39 2.36
N LYS A 6 43.28 15.89 1.20
CA LYS A 6 42.46 15.81 0.00
C LYS A 6 41.25 14.96 0.34
N GLY A 7 40.06 15.56 0.32
CA GLY A 7 38.80 14.85 0.42
C GLY A 7 38.74 13.77 -0.65
N GLU A 8 38.84 12.53 -0.22
CA GLU A 8 38.53 11.36 -1.01
C GLU A 8 37.09 11.56 -1.52
N LYS A 9 36.91 11.70 -2.84
CA LYS A 9 35.59 11.66 -3.45
C LYS A 9 35.03 10.27 -3.15
N THR A 10 34.20 10.19 -2.13
CA THR A 10 33.45 8.98 -1.83
C THR A 10 32.61 8.65 -3.06
N GLU A 11 32.75 7.43 -3.54
CA GLU A 11 32.06 6.80 -4.68
C GLU A 11 30.51 6.82 -4.58
N ASP A 12 30.01 7.44 -3.51
CA ASP A 12 28.62 7.50 -3.03
C ASP A 12 27.84 8.75 -3.47
N ASP A 13 28.47 9.63 -4.25
CA ASP A 13 27.91 10.91 -4.69
C ASP A 13 27.46 10.87 -6.16
N ARG A 14 26.80 9.78 -6.59
CA ARG A 14 26.09 9.84 -7.89
C ARG A 14 24.97 10.88 -7.78
N PRO A 15 25.04 12.00 -8.52
CA PRO A 15 23.98 12.98 -8.47
C PRO A 15 22.70 12.37 -9.05
N ALA A 16 21.55 12.79 -8.52
CA ALA A 16 20.28 12.45 -9.14
C ALA A 16 20.27 12.86 -10.61
N THR A 17 19.68 12.04 -11.47
CA THR A 17 19.55 12.40 -12.89
C THR A 17 18.80 13.72 -12.96
N PRO A 18 19.33 14.74 -13.66
CA PRO A 18 18.66 16.03 -13.75
C PRO A 18 17.28 15.85 -14.37
N LEU A 19 16.29 16.55 -13.81
CA LEU A 19 14.93 16.48 -14.32
C LEU A 19 14.87 17.05 -15.76
N PRO A 20 14.15 16.40 -16.69
CA PRO A 20 13.91 16.96 -18.01
C PRO A 20 13.25 18.35 -17.92
N PRO A 21 13.48 19.25 -18.89
CA PRO A 21 12.84 20.56 -18.90
C PRO A 21 11.32 20.42 -19.00
N ALA A 22 10.59 21.33 -18.36
CA ALA A 22 9.13 21.39 -18.45
C ALA A 22 8.75 22.07 -19.79
N ILE A 23 8.40 21.26 -20.79
CA ILE A 23 8.09 21.71 -22.16
C ILE A 23 6.64 21.49 -22.56
N HIS A 24 5.92 20.63 -21.84
CA HIS A 24 4.51 20.34 -22.08
C HIS A 24 3.62 21.17 -21.15
N GLN A 25 2.40 21.48 -21.59
CA GLN A 25 1.41 22.20 -20.80
C GLN A 25 0.08 21.46 -20.84
N ILE A 26 -0.56 21.33 -19.68
CA ILE A 26 -1.91 20.79 -19.55
C ILE A 26 -2.62 21.53 -18.43
N SER A 27 -3.90 21.82 -18.60
CA SER A 27 -4.70 22.40 -17.53
C SER A 27 -5.03 21.33 -16.47
N LEU A 28 -5.20 21.73 -15.21
CA LEU A 28 -5.65 20.80 -14.15
C LEU A 28 -6.98 20.12 -14.51
N ARG A 29 -7.86 20.85 -15.19
CA ARG A 29 -9.16 20.34 -15.67
C ARG A 29 -8.96 19.22 -16.68
N ASP A 30 -8.05 19.39 -17.64
CA ASP A 30 -7.79 18.39 -18.66
C ASP A 30 -7.03 17.20 -18.09
N TYR A 31 -6.02 17.43 -17.25
CA TYR A 31 -5.33 16.37 -16.50
C TYR A 31 -6.31 15.50 -15.72
N SER A 32 -7.30 16.10 -15.04
CA SER A 32 -8.30 15.37 -14.26
C SER A 32 -9.25 14.51 -15.11
N ARG A 33 -9.37 14.78 -16.42
CA ARG A 33 -10.16 13.98 -17.36
C ARG A 33 -9.42 12.74 -17.85
N TYR A 34 -8.09 12.77 -17.82
CA TYR A 34 -7.25 11.62 -18.15
C TYR A 34 -7.13 10.69 -16.94
N ARG A 35 -8.18 9.92 -16.69
CA ARG A 35 -8.25 8.92 -15.62
C ARG A 35 -7.91 7.49 -16.05
N ILE A 36 -7.50 7.28 -17.29
CA ILE A 36 -7.24 5.94 -17.80
C ILE A 36 -5.93 5.44 -17.18
N PRO A 37 -5.96 4.46 -16.28
CA PRO A 37 -4.75 3.92 -15.68
C PRO A 37 -3.93 3.26 -16.79
N ASN A 38 -2.65 3.61 -16.89
CA ASN A 38 -1.73 2.94 -17.79
C ASN A 38 -0.68 2.18 -16.97
N PRO A 39 -0.85 0.86 -16.77
CA PRO A 39 0.06 0.07 -15.94
C PRO A 39 1.49 0.02 -16.51
N GLU A 40 1.65 0.21 -17.83
CA GLU A 40 2.99 0.24 -18.45
C GLU A 40 3.78 1.50 -18.05
N VAL A 41 3.08 2.60 -17.76
CA VAL A 41 3.71 3.80 -17.23
C VAL A 41 4.33 3.52 -15.87
N ALA A 42 3.65 2.74 -15.01
CA ALA A 42 4.14 2.30 -13.71
C ALA A 42 5.44 1.49 -13.79
N LYS A 43 5.72 0.83 -14.91
CA LYS A 43 6.95 0.03 -15.12
C LYS A 43 8.12 0.86 -15.67
N ASN A 44 7.84 2.02 -16.27
CA ASN A 44 8.86 2.82 -16.95
C ASN A 44 9.82 3.50 -15.96
N LEU A 45 11.07 3.03 -15.92
CA LEU A 45 12.11 3.55 -15.02
C LEU A 45 12.39 5.05 -15.22
N LYS A 46 12.32 5.57 -16.46
CA LYS A 46 12.55 6.99 -16.73
C LYS A 46 11.46 7.85 -16.08
N ILE A 47 10.21 7.39 -16.17
CA ILE A 47 9.08 8.09 -15.56
C ILE A 47 9.19 8.01 -14.03
N LYS A 48 9.52 6.84 -13.46
CA LYS A 48 9.77 6.70 -12.01
C LYS A 48 10.83 7.69 -11.52
N LYS A 49 11.96 7.83 -12.20
CA LYS A 49 13.03 8.79 -11.86
C LYS A 49 12.51 10.24 -11.86
N VAL A 50 11.68 10.61 -12.84
CA VAL A 50 11.07 11.94 -12.90
C VAL A 50 10.07 12.13 -11.76
N VAL A 51 9.19 11.17 -11.51
CA VAL A 51 8.21 11.22 -10.42
C VAL A 51 8.92 11.43 -9.08
N LEU A 52 9.92 10.61 -8.76
CA LEU A 52 10.67 10.73 -7.51
C LEU A 52 11.46 12.04 -7.41
N GLY A 53 12.07 12.48 -8.51
CA GLY A 53 12.78 13.76 -8.54
C GLY A 53 11.85 14.98 -8.39
N VAL A 54 10.61 14.91 -8.90
CA VAL A 54 9.59 15.94 -8.67
C VAL A 54 9.11 15.90 -7.21
N MET A 55 8.84 14.70 -6.68
CA MET A 55 8.38 14.50 -5.30
C MET A 55 9.38 15.00 -4.25
N ALA A 56 10.67 15.03 -4.54
CA ALA A 56 11.68 15.59 -3.62
C ALA A 56 11.42 17.07 -3.28
N LYS A 57 10.61 17.79 -4.05
CA LYS A 57 10.18 19.18 -3.77
C LYS A 57 9.01 19.28 -2.80
N TYR A 58 8.33 18.18 -2.52
CA TYR A 58 7.10 18.12 -1.73
C TYR A 58 7.35 17.23 -0.49
N PRO A 59 8.16 17.67 0.48
CA PRO A 59 8.52 16.89 1.68
C PRO A 59 7.31 16.29 2.41
N GLU A 60 6.19 17.01 2.44
CA GLU A 60 4.94 16.57 3.05
C GLU A 60 4.31 15.32 2.40
N LEU A 61 4.65 14.98 1.16
CA LEU A 61 4.16 13.78 0.49
C LEU A 61 4.92 12.52 0.91
N TRP A 62 6.08 12.70 1.57
CA TRP A 62 6.90 11.61 2.09
C TRP A 62 6.37 11.04 3.41
N GLU A 63 5.62 11.87 4.11
CA GLU A 63 4.90 11.54 5.33
C GLU A 63 3.52 10.93 4.98
N ASN A 64 3.06 9.97 5.78
CA ASN A 64 1.78 9.30 5.57
C ASN A 64 0.65 10.22 6.05
N HIS A 65 0.25 11.17 5.20
CA HIS A 65 -0.90 12.05 5.43
C HIS A 65 -2.08 11.66 4.55
N ASN A 66 -3.29 11.79 5.11
CA ASN A 66 -4.54 11.64 4.37
C ASN A 66 -5.30 12.97 4.43
N GLY A 67 -5.89 13.39 3.30
CA GLY A 67 -6.70 14.62 3.25
C GLY A 67 -6.79 15.25 1.87
N GLU A 68 -7.64 16.28 1.75
CA GLU A 68 -7.86 16.99 0.48
C GLU A 68 -6.60 17.77 0.03
N GLU A 69 -5.91 18.42 0.97
CA GLU A 69 -4.66 19.13 0.68
C GLU A 69 -3.57 18.17 0.19
N TYR A 70 -3.47 16.99 0.80
CA TYR A 70 -2.58 15.92 0.37
C TYR A 70 -2.87 15.48 -1.08
N MET A 71 -4.14 15.26 -1.41
CA MET A 71 -4.56 14.91 -2.78
C MET A 71 -4.32 16.05 -3.79
N LYS A 72 -4.41 17.32 -3.36
CA LYS A 72 -4.05 18.47 -4.20
C LYS A 72 -2.58 18.44 -4.58
N LYS A 73 -1.68 18.18 -3.63
CA LYS A 73 -0.23 18.10 -3.88
C LYS A 73 0.13 16.94 -4.81
N TRP A 74 -0.53 15.80 -4.68
CA TRP A 74 -0.39 14.72 -5.67
C TRP A 74 -0.79 15.11 -7.10
N ARG A 75 -1.84 15.94 -7.25
CA ARG A 75 -2.22 16.47 -8.57
C ARG A 75 -1.18 17.45 -9.11
N GLU A 76 -0.58 18.28 -8.26
CA GLU A 76 0.51 19.19 -8.64
C GLU A 76 1.75 18.40 -9.10
N VAL A 77 2.10 17.31 -8.41
CA VAL A 77 3.15 16.37 -8.86
C VAL A 77 2.82 15.81 -10.24
N GLY A 78 1.60 15.34 -10.46
CA GLY A 78 1.19 14.79 -11.75
C GLY A 78 1.24 15.79 -12.90
N LEU A 79 0.86 17.05 -12.65
CA LEU A 79 1.00 18.14 -13.61
C LEU A 79 2.47 18.42 -13.95
N GLU A 80 3.35 18.44 -12.95
CA GLU A 80 4.77 18.68 -13.18
C GLU A 80 5.45 17.49 -13.90
N VAL A 81 5.04 16.26 -13.60
CA VAL A 81 5.49 15.06 -14.32
C VAL A 81 5.05 15.12 -15.78
N TYR A 82 3.79 15.49 -16.05
CA TYR A 82 3.32 15.71 -17.42
C TYR A 82 4.12 16.79 -18.12
N ALA A 83 4.33 17.94 -17.47
CA ALA A 83 5.06 19.05 -18.05
C ALA A 83 6.47 18.65 -18.54
N ARG A 84 7.11 17.69 -17.84
CA ARG A 84 8.46 17.20 -18.15
C ARG A 84 8.51 16.01 -19.09
N THR A 85 7.47 15.18 -19.14
CA THR A 85 7.49 13.89 -19.86
C THR A 85 6.49 13.79 -20.99
N GLY A 86 5.47 14.64 -21.02
CA GLY A 86 4.32 14.55 -21.91
C GLY A 86 3.39 13.37 -21.60
N VAL A 87 3.69 12.59 -20.56
CA VAL A 87 2.92 11.42 -20.15
C VAL A 87 2.02 11.79 -18.99
N VAL A 88 0.72 11.50 -19.14
CA VAL A 88 -0.22 11.64 -18.03
C VAL A 88 -0.08 10.42 -17.13
N VAL A 89 0.15 10.67 -15.84
CA VAL A 89 0.18 9.64 -14.80
C VAL A 89 -0.87 10.02 -13.78
N ASP A 90 -1.87 9.17 -13.56
CA ASP A 90 -2.93 9.43 -12.60
C ASP A 90 -2.43 9.34 -11.16
N VAL A 91 -3.13 10.00 -10.23
CA VAL A 91 -2.74 10.06 -8.81
C VAL A 91 -2.60 8.67 -8.17
N PRO A 92 -3.52 7.71 -8.37
CA PRO A 92 -3.34 6.34 -7.90
C PRO A 92 -2.02 5.71 -8.37
N THR A 93 -1.68 5.84 -9.66
CA THR A 93 -0.42 5.32 -10.21
C THR A 93 0.81 6.03 -9.63
N LEU A 94 0.77 7.35 -9.46
CA LEU A 94 1.85 8.11 -8.81
C LEU A 94 2.10 7.61 -7.38
N ARG A 95 1.03 7.44 -6.59
CA ARG A 95 1.10 6.90 -5.23
C ARG A 95 1.67 5.50 -5.22
N ARG A 96 1.25 4.64 -6.15
CA ARG A 96 1.77 3.28 -6.29
C ARG A 96 3.26 3.28 -6.63
N MET A 97 3.69 4.05 -7.64
CA MET A 97 5.10 4.17 -8.00
C MET A 97 5.96 4.60 -6.81
N PHE A 98 5.49 5.58 -6.05
CA PHE A 98 6.16 6.05 -4.85
C PHE A 98 6.20 4.98 -3.76
N GLY A 99 5.06 4.36 -3.45
CA GLY A 99 4.95 3.29 -2.45
C GLY A 99 5.87 2.12 -2.74
N THR A 100 5.84 1.60 -3.98
CA THR A 100 6.73 0.50 -4.40
C THR A 100 8.19 0.89 -4.31
N ALA A 101 8.56 2.09 -4.77
CA ALA A 101 9.95 2.55 -4.71
C ALA A 101 10.42 2.77 -3.26
N LYS A 102 9.56 3.32 -2.39
CA LYS A 102 9.81 3.50 -0.95
C LYS A 102 9.93 2.14 -0.26
N GLY A 103 9.07 1.17 -0.57
CA GLY A 103 9.14 -0.20 -0.04
C GLY A 103 10.44 -0.92 -0.42
N ALA A 104 10.82 -0.87 -1.70
CA ALA A 104 12.09 -1.44 -2.18
C ALA A 104 13.31 -0.79 -1.50
N MET A 105 13.28 0.53 -1.26
CA MET A 105 14.30 1.21 -0.45
C MET A 105 14.37 0.64 0.96
N LYS A 106 13.22 0.54 1.65
CA LYS A 106 13.14 0.04 3.04
C LYS A 106 13.69 -1.38 3.14
N GLN A 107 13.28 -2.28 2.23
CA GLN A 107 13.74 -3.68 2.20
C GLN A 107 15.25 -3.78 1.99
N ARG A 108 15.80 -3.05 1.00
CA ARG A 108 17.25 -2.98 0.78
C ARG A 108 18.00 -2.42 1.98
N LEU A 109 17.44 -1.41 2.65
CA LEU A 109 18.01 -0.87 3.88
C LEU A 109 17.98 -1.90 5.01
N LYS A 110 16.87 -2.61 5.21
CA LYS A 110 16.73 -3.67 6.23
C LYS A 110 17.76 -4.77 5.99
N ALA A 111 17.90 -5.24 4.75
CA ALA A 111 18.91 -6.23 4.37
C ALA A 111 20.34 -5.73 4.63
N PHE A 112 20.62 -4.45 4.34
CA PHE A 112 21.92 -3.86 4.63
C PHE A 112 22.22 -3.77 6.13
N LEU A 113 21.25 -3.31 6.93
CA LEU A 113 21.38 -3.19 8.38
C LEU A 113 21.59 -4.57 9.03
N HIS A 114 20.83 -5.58 8.61
CA HIS A 114 20.97 -6.93 9.12
C HIS A 114 22.37 -7.53 8.83
N ARG A 115 22.92 -7.25 7.65
CA ARG A 115 24.31 -7.62 7.29
C ARG A 115 25.37 -6.82 8.04
N GLN A 116 25.01 -5.71 8.67
CA GLN A 116 25.95 -4.83 9.35
C GLN A 116 25.93 -4.99 10.88
N GLU A 117 24.84 -5.46 11.48
CA GLU A 117 24.83 -5.82 12.91
C GLU A 117 25.88 -6.89 13.25
N SER A 118 26.31 -7.69 12.27
CA SER A 118 27.45 -8.61 12.37
C SER A 118 28.83 -7.93 12.31
N HIS A 119 28.90 -6.68 11.85
CA HIS A 119 30.12 -5.88 11.68
C HIS A 119 29.94 -4.48 12.28
N ASN A 120 30.27 -4.34 13.57
CA ASN A 120 30.20 -3.21 14.51
C ASN A 120 30.62 -1.78 13.99
N THR A 121 30.14 -1.36 12.83
CA THR A 121 30.44 -0.11 12.13
C THR A 121 29.14 0.59 11.77
N LEU A 122 29.13 1.93 11.81
CA LEU A 122 27.95 2.71 11.47
C LEU A 122 27.56 2.52 9.99
N PRO A 123 26.27 2.40 9.66
CA PRO A 123 25.81 2.27 8.29
C PRO A 123 26.19 3.51 7.48
N ARG A 124 26.96 3.31 6.41
CA ARG A 124 26.99 4.24 5.29
C ARG A 124 26.02 3.69 4.25
N PRO A 125 24.78 4.23 4.16
CA PRO A 125 23.73 3.63 3.36
C PRO A 125 24.15 3.49 1.90
N GLY A 126 24.88 4.47 1.36
CA GLY A 126 25.06 4.54 -0.07
C GLY A 126 25.86 3.38 -0.68
N ARG A 127 26.73 2.68 0.08
CA ARG A 127 27.32 1.40 -0.37
C ARG A 127 26.28 0.32 -0.67
N ALA A 128 25.19 0.28 0.07
CA ALA A 128 24.09 -0.66 -0.15
C ALA A 128 23.25 -0.34 -1.39
N PHE A 129 23.39 0.88 -1.91
CA PHE A 129 22.54 1.42 -2.95
C PHE A 129 23.30 1.87 -4.19
N VAL A 130 24.59 1.54 -4.29
CA VAL A 130 25.46 1.88 -5.43
C VAL A 130 24.81 1.44 -6.75
N ASP A 131 24.20 0.26 -6.77
CA ASP A 131 23.59 -0.28 -8.00
C ASP A 131 22.11 0.08 -8.15
N TRP A 132 21.55 0.87 -7.24
CA TRP A 132 20.14 1.23 -7.29
C TRP A 132 19.93 2.58 -7.96
N ASP A 133 19.45 2.51 -9.20
CA ASP A 133 19.18 3.66 -10.08
C ASP A 133 18.22 4.72 -9.50
N LEU A 134 17.38 4.35 -8.53
CA LEU A 134 16.44 5.27 -7.88
C LEU A 134 17.01 5.90 -6.61
N TYR A 135 18.09 5.34 -6.04
CA TYR A 135 18.66 5.81 -4.78
C TYR A 135 19.00 7.29 -4.72
N PRO A 136 19.61 7.90 -5.78
CA PRO A 136 19.90 9.33 -5.75
C PRO A 136 18.66 10.20 -5.53
N HIS A 137 17.48 9.72 -5.91
CA HIS A 137 16.20 10.41 -5.72
C HIS A 137 15.61 10.23 -4.31
N PHE A 138 16.09 9.22 -3.55
CA PHE A 138 15.72 8.97 -2.16
C PHE A 138 16.73 9.54 -1.16
N LYS A 139 17.96 9.88 -1.60
CA LYS A 139 19.04 10.40 -0.73
C LYS A 139 18.57 11.54 0.17
N TRP A 140 17.87 12.52 -0.39
CA TRP A 140 17.32 13.64 0.38
C TRP A 140 16.39 13.16 1.51
N SER A 141 15.50 12.21 1.22
CA SER A 141 14.54 11.70 2.20
C SER A 141 15.22 10.94 3.34
N ILE A 142 16.24 10.14 3.02
CA ILE A 142 17.03 9.39 4.00
C ILE A 142 17.81 10.37 4.88
N GLU A 143 18.47 11.36 4.28
CA GLU A 143 19.20 12.38 5.02
C GLU A 143 18.27 13.24 5.89
N HIS A 144 17.09 13.56 5.39
CA HIS A 144 16.07 14.29 6.14
C HIS A 144 15.58 13.49 7.35
N LEU A 145 15.24 12.21 7.15
CA LEU A 145 14.88 11.29 8.24
C LEU A 145 16.01 11.13 9.25
N ALA A 146 17.26 11.00 8.79
CA ALA A 146 18.43 10.85 9.64
C ALA A 146 18.71 12.09 10.50
N LYS A 147 18.44 13.29 9.97
CA LYS A 147 18.56 14.54 10.72
C LYS A 147 17.45 14.69 11.76
N SER A 148 16.23 14.33 11.39
CA SER A 148 15.05 14.50 12.25
C SER A 148 14.94 13.42 13.33
N ASN A 149 15.47 12.21 13.10
CA ASN A 149 15.46 11.13 14.07
C ASN A 149 16.80 10.36 14.11
N PRO A 150 17.56 10.42 15.23
CA PRO A 150 18.83 9.72 15.35
C PRO A 150 18.69 8.20 15.41
N LYS A 151 17.49 7.63 15.45
CA LYS A 151 17.19 6.20 15.29
C LYS A 151 16.26 5.93 14.11
N TRP A 152 16.30 6.77 13.08
CA TRP A 152 15.44 6.65 11.88
C TRP A 152 15.48 5.25 11.24
N TRP A 153 16.59 4.53 11.34
CA TRP A 153 16.71 3.15 10.85
C TRP A 153 15.78 2.18 11.59
N GLN A 154 15.50 2.41 12.87
CA GLN A 154 14.51 1.62 13.63
C GLN A 154 13.09 1.92 13.14
N LEU A 155 12.78 3.17 12.77
CA LEU A 155 11.49 3.50 12.16
C LEU A 155 11.31 2.87 10.77
N VAL A 156 12.41 2.67 10.05
CA VAL A 156 12.37 1.95 8.76
C VAL A 156 12.24 0.43 8.98
N ALA A 157 12.83 -0.12 10.04
CA ALA A 157 12.83 -1.55 10.34
C ALA A 157 11.53 -2.07 10.97
N VAL A 158 10.83 -1.24 11.76
CA VAL A 158 9.67 -1.66 12.60
C VAL A 158 8.32 -1.56 11.89
N ASN A 159 8.22 -0.91 10.72
CA ASN A 159 6.98 -0.89 9.96
C ASN A 159 6.84 -2.17 9.13
N GLU A 160 6.56 -3.29 9.80
CA GLU A 160 6.30 -4.60 9.18
C GLU A 160 4.87 -4.68 8.60
N ASP A 161 3.95 -3.83 9.05
CA ASP A 161 2.54 -3.82 8.60
C ASP A 161 2.28 -3.05 7.29
N ASP A 162 3.31 -2.44 6.67
CA ASP A 162 3.14 -1.83 5.34
C ASP A 162 3.08 -2.89 4.20
N GLU A 163 3.28 -4.19 4.52
CA GLU A 163 3.14 -5.31 3.58
C GLU A 163 1.67 -5.68 3.28
N ASP A 164 0.70 -5.17 4.05
CA ASP A 164 -0.74 -5.32 3.74
C ASP A 164 -1.21 -4.47 2.54
N CYS A 165 -0.31 -3.72 1.91
CA CYS A 165 -0.52 -3.29 0.52
C CYS A 165 -0.24 -4.45 -0.45
N ILE A 166 -0.82 -5.62 -0.21
CA ILE A 166 -1.04 -6.64 -1.24
C ILE A 166 -2.02 -6.03 -2.24
N PHE A 167 -1.49 -5.50 -3.33
CA PHE A 167 -2.27 -5.32 -4.54
C PHE A 167 -1.60 -6.16 -5.63
N GLU A 168 -2.28 -7.25 -5.97
CA GLU A 168 -1.82 -8.29 -6.88
C GLU A 168 -1.20 -7.73 -8.17
N GLY A 169 0.00 -8.21 -8.49
CA GLY A 169 0.48 -8.27 -9.87
C GLY A 169 1.46 -7.19 -10.32
N ALA A 170 2.64 -7.08 -9.71
CA ALA A 170 3.88 -6.79 -10.44
C ALA A 170 5.11 -7.03 -9.54
N VAL A 171 5.64 -8.25 -9.56
CA VAL A 171 7.00 -8.51 -9.09
C VAL A 171 7.97 -7.79 -10.04
N ASP A 172 8.92 -7.03 -9.49
CA ASP A 172 9.98 -6.38 -10.29
C ASP A 172 10.91 -7.47 -10.83
N PRO A 173 10.99 -7.69 -12.16
CA PRO A 173 11.83 -8.76 -12.74
C PRO A 173 13.35 -8.52 -12.53
N GLY A 174 13.76 -7.36 -11.99
CA GLY A 174 15.14 -7.07 -11.63
C GLY A 174 15.54 -7.47 -10.20
N LEU A 175 14.61 -7.96 -9.38
CA LEU A 175 14.92 -8.46 -8.04
C LEU A 175 15.10 -9.98 -8.07
N VAL A 176 16.15 -10.45 -8.75
CA VAL A 176 16.64 -11.80 -8.53
C VAL A 176 17.34 -11.78 -7.18
N ILE A 177 16.60 -12.16 -6.14
CA ILE A 177 17.24 -12.58 -4.90
C ILE A 177 17.81 -13.95 -5.24
N ASP A 178 19.11 -14.03 -5.50
CA ASP A 178 19.84 -15.29 -5.50
C ASP A 178 19.84 -15.82 -4.05
N GLU A 179 18.69 -16.32 -3.60
CA GLU A 179 18.63 -17.22 -2.46
C GLU A 179 19.08 -18.58 -2.97
N GLU A 180 20.38 -18.83 -2.87
CA GLU A 180 20.86 -20.19 -2.62
C GLU A 180 20.21 -20.64 -1.31
N VAL A 181 19.01 -21.19 -1.41
CA VAL A 181 18.36 -21.93 -0.33
C VAL A 181 19.31 -23.07 0.02
N PRO A 182 19.91 -23.09 1.24
CA PRO A 182 20.76 -24.17 1.64
C PRO A 182 19.95 -25.47 1.60
N GLU A 183 20.51 -26.46 0.91
CA GLU A 183 19.96 -27.80 0.80
C GLU A 183 19.56 -28.30 2.20
N ALA A 184 18.27 -28.58 2.36
CA ALA A 184 17.61 -28.82 3.64
C ALA A 184 18.34 -29.88 4.47
N GLY A 185 19.14 -29.43 5.43
CA GLY A 185 19.54 -30.23 6.57
C GLY A 185 18.32 -30.38 7.48
N TYR A 186 17.90 -31.63 7.67
CA TYR A 186 16.97 -32.13 8.70
C TYR A 186 16.69 -31.11 9.82
N TYR A 187 15.56 -30.42 9.74
CA TYR A 187 14.94 -29.81 10.92
C TYR A 187 14.09 -30.90 11.56
N GLU A 188 14.45 -31.27 12.80
CA GLU A 188 13.55 -32.03 13.67
C GLU A 188 12.24 -31.25 13.78
N GLU A 189 11.13 -31.92 13.45
CA GLU A 189 9.76 -31.45 13.63
C GLU A 189 9.57 -31.01 15.09
N ILE A 190 9.71 -29.72 15.35
CA ILE A 190 9.06 -29.09 16.49
C ILE A 190 7.60 -28.93 16.06
N VAL A 191 6.80 -29.95 16.34
CA VAL A 191 5.34 -29.81 16.38
C VAL A 191 5.02 -28.93 17.59
N GLU A 192 5.17 -27.62 17.43
CA GLU A 192 4.43 -26.69 18.27
C GLU A 192 2.96 -26.91 17.93
N GLU A 193 2.22 -27.51 18.88
CA GLU A 193 0.76 -27.51 18.87
C GLU A 193 0.31 -26.04 18.74
N ALA A 194 0.05 -25.62 17.50
CA ALA A 194 -0.61 -24.36 17.23
C ALA A 194 -1.91 -24.38 18.02
N GLN A 195 -1.99 -23.52 19.03
CA GLN A 195 -3.26 -23.27 19.69
C GLN A 195 -4.18 -22.74 18.61
N GLU A 196 -5.15 -23.55 18.20
CA GLU A 196 -6.23 -23.11 17.33
C GLU A 196 -6.90 -21.92 18.02
N GLU A 197 -6.57 -20.70 17.60
CA GLU A 197 -7.30 -19.52 18.03
C GLU A 197 -8.73 -19.70 17.54
N GLU A 198 -9.64 -19.95 18.47
CA GLU A 198 -11.07 -20.01 18.18
C GLU A 198 -11.48 -18.68 17.55
N ILE A 199 -11.68 -18.69 16.22
CA ILE A 199 -12.17 -17.54 15.48
C ILE A 199 -13.54 -17.20 16.08
N PRO A 200 -13.73 -15.99 16.64
CA PRO A 200 -15.00 -15.60 17.20
C PRO A 200 -16.10 -15.76 16.14
N PRO A 201 -17.27 -16.36 16.49
CA PRO A 201 -18.35 -16.57 15.55
C PRO A 201 -18.79 -15.24 14.96
N GLU A 202 -19.06 -15.23 13.66
CA GLU A 202 -19.46 -14.03 12.95
C GLU A 202 -20.89 -13.65 13.38
N PRO A 203 -21.25 -12.35 13.41
CA PRO A 203 -22.57 -11.93 13.85
C PRO A 203 -23.73 -12.59 13.08
N TRP A 204 -23.51 -12.94 11.80
CA TRP A 204 -24.48 -13.64 10.98
C TRP A 204 -24.57 -15.15 11.25
N ASP A 205 -23.62 -15.77 11.96
CA ASP A 205 -23.73 -17.17 12.36
C ASP A 205 -24.91 -17.38 13.31
N LYS A 206 -25.29 -16.34 14.07
CA LYS A 206 -26.48 -16.33 14.92
C LYS A 206 -27.76 -16.57 14.10
N LEU A 207 -27.83 -16.12 12.84
CA LEU A 207 -29.02 -16.29 11.98
C LEU A 207 -29.24 -17.73 11.53
N HIS A 208 -28.28 -18.61 11.79
CA HIS A 208 -28.36 -20.03 11.51
C HIS A 208 -28.78 -20.86 12.72
N GLU A 209 -28.95 -20.24 13.88
CA GLU A 209 -29.58 -20.89 15.03
C GLU A 209 -31.08 -21.03 14.71
N ASP A 210 -31.63 -22.26 14.79
CA ASP A 210 -33.07 -22.56 14.65
C ASP A 210 -33.85 -21.97 15.84
N ARG A 211 -33.92 -20.65 15.87
CA ARG A 211 -34.51 -19.83 16.93
C ARG A 211 -35.30 -18.69 16.28
N ASP A 212 -36.43 -18.38 16.88
CA ASP A 212 -37.19 -17.19 16.52
C ASP A 212 -36.47 -15.95 17.07
N PHE A 213 -36.17 -15.00 16.18
CA PHE A 213 -35.58 -13.72 16.55
C PHE A 213 -36.69 -12.68 16.72
N SER A 214 -36.59 -11.85 17.77
CA SER A 214 -37.44 -10.65 17.82
C SER A 214 -37.03 -9.67 16.70
N PRO A 215 -37.94 -8.79 16.25
CA PRO A 215 -37.59 -7.74 15.28
C PRO A 215 -36.39 -6.88 15.72
N GLU A 216 -36.27 -6.59 17.01
CA GLU A 216 -35.14 -5.84 17.59
C GLU A 216 -33.83 -6.62 17.53
N GLU A 217 -33.87 -7.93 17.79
CA GLU A 217 -32.70 -8.80 17.72
C GLU A 217 -32.19 -8.91 16.27
N LEU A 218 -33.10 -9.02 15.30
CA LEU A 218 -32.74 -9.02 13.88
C LEU A 218 -32.07 -7.72 13.47
N LEU A 219 -32.61 -6.57 13.89
CA LEU A 219 -32.03 -5.28 13.57
C LEU A 219 -30.62 -5.13 14.14
N GLU A 220 -30.37 -5.64 15.35
CA GLU A 220 -29.04 -5.61 15.95
C GLU A 220 -28.08 -6.56 15.22
N ILE A 221 -28.51 -7.76 14.84
CA ILE A 221 -27.67 -8.69 14.05
C ILE A 221 -27.32 -8.08 12.69
N ILE A 222 -28.28 -7.46 12.00
CA ILE A 222 -28.05 -6.78 10.72
C ILE A 222 -27.04 -5.64 10.90
N ARG A 223 -27.17 -4.87 11.98
CA ARG A 223 -26.26 -3.77 12.32
C ARG A 223 -24.85 -4.27 12.62
N GLU A 224 -24.70 -5.29 13.46
CA GLU A 224 -23.41 -5.91 13.79
C GLU A 224 -22.74 -6.46 12.52
N SER A 225 -23.50 -7.18 11.69
CA SER A 225 -23.04 -7.75 10.42
C SER A 225 -22.57 -6.67 9.45
N THR A 226 -23.32 -5.57 9.37
CA THR A 226 -22.98 -4.40 8.55
C THR A 226 -21.66 -3.79 9.01
N ILE A 227 -21.47 -3.57 10.31
CA ILE A 227 -20.24 -2.99 10.86
C ILE A 227 -19.04 -3.90 10.54
N ALA A 228 -19.17 -5.20 10.76
CA ALA A 228 -18.11 -6.17 10.44
C ALA A 228 -17.76 -6.18 8.94
N LEU A 229 -18.77 -6.09 8.07
CA LEU A 229 -18.59 -5.96 6.62
C LEU A 229 -17.81 -4.70 6.22
N PHE A 230 -18.18 -3.54 6.78
CA PHE A 230 -17.49 -2.28 6.52
C PHE A 230 -16.04 -2.28 7.02
N GLN A 231 -15.78 -2.91 8.18
CA GLN A 231 -14.45 -3.01 8.75
C GLN A 231 -13.53 -3.89 7.88
N ARG A 232 -14.05 -4.99 7.33
CA ARG A 232 -13.28 -5.87 6.45
C ARG A 232 -13.08 -5.31 5.04
N ASN A 233 -14.08 -4.60 4.50
CA ASN A 233 -14.09 -4.18 3.11
C ASN A 233 -14.35 -2.67 2.95
N PRO A 234 -13.47 -1.79 3.47
CA PRO A 234 -13.70 -0.33 3.45
C PRO A 234 -13.78 0.24 2.02
N HIS A 235 -13.18 -0.42 1.03
CA HIS A 235 -13.20 0.00 -0.36
C HIS A 235 -14.55 -0.25 -1.07
N HIS A 236 -15.37 -1.16 -0.55
CA HIS A 236 -16.71 -1.49 -1.06
C HIS A 236 -17.83 -0.80 -0.29
N ALA A 237 -17.49 0.19 0.56
CA ALA A 237 -18.41 0.92 1.42
C ALA A 237 -19.69 1.40 0.72
N ARG A 238 -19.55 1.90 -0.52
CA ARG A 238 -20.68 2.40 -1.31
C ARG A 238 -21.60 1.29 -1.80
N GLU A 239 -21.03 0.18 -2.28
CA GLU A 239 -21.79 -0.98 -2.77
C GLU A 239 -22.52 -1.64 -1.61
N ILE A 240 -21.83 -1.85 -0.49
CA ILE A 240 -22.43 -2.33 0.77
C ILE A 240 -23.62 -1.45 1.18
N GLN A 241 -23.48 -0.13 1.13
CA GLN A 241 -24.55 0.80 1.48
C GLN A 241 -25.74 0.74 0.52
N GLU A 242 -25.50 0.75 -0.79
CA GLU A 242 -26.57 0.69 -1.81
C GLU A 242 -27.37 -0.62 -1.71
N THR A 243 -26.68 -1.74 -1.45
CA THR A 243 -27.32 -3.03 -1.28
C THR A 243 -28.09 -3.12 0.03
N LEU A 244 -27.54 -2.63 1.16
CA LEU A 244 -28.26 -2.57 2.43
C LEU A 244 -29.53 -1.71 2.32
N CYS A 245 -29.48 -0.56 1.65
CA CYS A 245 -30.68 0.24 1.39
C CYS A 245 -31.76 -0.54 0.65
N THR A 246 -31.36 -1.38 -0.32
CA THR A 246 -32.28 -2.25 -1.06
C THR A 246 -32.89 -3.31 -0.15
N VAL A 247 -32.08 -3.97 0.67
CA VAL A 247 -32.51 -4.99 1.63
C VAL A 247 -33.47 -4.38 2.66
N PHE A 248 -33.14 -3.25 3.27
CA PHE A 248 -34.02 -2.56 4.22
C PHE A 248 -35.34 -2.12 3.60
N THR A 249 -35.34 -1.72 2.32
CA THR A 249 -36.57 -1.38 1.61
C THR A 249 -37.45 -2.62 1.44
N LYS A 250 -36.87 -3.75 1.02
CA LYS A 250 -37.59 -5.03 0.90
C LYS A 250 -38.10 -5.56 2.24
N ILE A 251 -37.30 -5.43 3.31
CA ILE A 251 -37.71 -5.80 4.67
C ILE A 251 -38.88 -4.93 5.14
N ARG A 252 -38.86 -3.62 4.84
CA ARG A 252 -39.96 -2.71 5.20
C ARG A 252 -41.25 -3.01 4.42
N GLU A 253 -41.12 -3.59 3.23
CA GLU A 253 -42.25 -4.01 2.38
C GLU A 253 -42.72 -5.45 2.69
N ALA A 254 -41.99 -6.20 3.52
CA ALA A 254 -42.37 -7.54 3.91
C ALA A 254 -43.52 -7.50 4.93
N ASP A 255 -44.60 -8.23 4.62
CA ASP A 255 -45.77 -8.33 5.50
C ASP A 255 -45.57 -9.34 6.65
N SER A 256 -44.48 -10.12 6.63
CA SER A 256 -44.15 -11.14 7.62
C SER A 256 -42.67 -11.14 8.03
N ILE A 257 -42.41 -11.54 9.28
CA ILE A 257 -41.05 -11.76 9.81
C ILE A 257 -40.36 -12.91 9.07
N ASP A 258 -41.11 -13.95 8.66
CA ASP A 258 -40.56 -15.07 7.88
C ASP A 258 -40.03 -14.61 6.51
N ASP A 259 -40.72 -13.65 5.88
CA ASP A 259 -40.28 -13.04 4.62
C ASP A 259 -39.02 -12.19 4.83
N THR A 260 -38.90 -11.52 5.99
CA THR A 260 -37.71 -10.76 6.38
C THR A 260 -36.50 -11.68 6.59
N HIS A 261 -36.67 -12.80 7.31
CA HIS A 261 -35.63 -13.83 7.49
C HIS A 261 -35.16 -14.37 6.15
N LYS A 262 -36.10 -14.70 5.26
CA LYS A 262 -35.80 -15.24 3.94
C LYS A 262 -35.08 -14.23 3.06
N LEU A 263 -35.54 -12.97 3.01
CA LEU A 263 -34.90 -11.91 2.22
C LEU A 263 -33.48 -11.60 2.69
N PHE A 264 -33.23 -11.61 4.00
CA PHE A 264 -31.89 -11.39 4.54
C PHE A 264 -30.97 -12.60 4.36
N GLY A 265 -31.49 -13.82 4.58
CA GLY A 265 -30.76 -15.06 4.31
C GLY A 265 -30.41 -15.22 2.83
N ASP A 266 -31.34 -14.90 1.93
CA ASP A 266 -31.12 -14.92 0.47
C ASP A 266 -30.10 -13.84 0.06
N TRP A 267 -30.09 -12.67 0.72
CA TRP A 267 -29.06 -11.64 0.51
C TRP A 267 -27.65 -12.08 0.89
N ILE A 268 -27.49 -12.73 2.05
CA ILE A 268 -26.19 -13.31 2.48
C ILE A 268 -25.76 -14.42 1.51
N ARG A 269 -26.72 -15.18 0.99
CA ARG A 269 -26.48 -16.30 0.06
C ARG A 269 -26.28 -15.87 -1.39
N GLU A 270 -26.60 -14.64 -1.75
CA GLU A 270 -26.45 -14.16 -3.12
C GLU A 270 -24.96 -14.21 -3.47
N GLU A 271 -24.57 -15.29 -4.12
CA GLU A 271 -23.19 -15.69 -4.37
C GLU A 271 -22.44 -14.62 -5.17
N GLU A 272 -23.18 -13.83 -5.98
CA GLU A 272 -22.68 -12.66 -6.69
C GLU A 272 -22.25 -11.51 -5.75
N ILE A 273 -22.97 -11.30 -4.63
CA ILE A 273 -22.58 -10.32 -3.59
C ILE A 273 -21.41 -10.87 -2.80
N ARG A 274 -21.45 -12.17 -2.48
CA ARG A 274 -20.39 -12.82 -1.71
C ARG A 274 -19.06 -12.82 -2.48
N GLU A 275 -19.09 -13.14 -3.77
CA GLU A 275 -17.93 -13.08 -4.67
C GLU A 275 -17.48 -11.64 -4.93
N ARG A 276 -18.41 -10.67 -5.08
CA ARG A 276 -18.06 -9.26 -5.28
C ARG A 276 -17.42 -8.61 -4.05
N ILE A 277 -17.88 -8.97 -2.85
CA ILE A 277 -17.46 -8.32 -1.60
C ILE A 277 -16.33 -9.08 -0.90
N PHE A 278 -16.33 -10.41 -0.92
CA PHE A 278 -15.37 -11.23 -0.19
C PHE A 278 -14.32 -11.92 -1.09
N GLY A 279 -14.47 -11.82 -2.42
CA GLY A 279 -13.67 -12.60 -3.36
C GLY A 279 -13.98 -14.10 -3.28
N THR A 280 -13.71 -14.84 -4.35
CA THR A 280 -13.83 -16.30 -4.34
C THR A 280 -12.90 -16.88 -3.27
N ARG A 281 -13.44 -17.39 -2.15
CA ARG A 281 -12.72 -18.34 -1.30
C ARG A 281 -12.50 -19.61 -2.14
N ARG A 282 -11.26 -19.84 -2.58
CA ARG A 282 -10.80 -21.17 -2.98
C ARG A 282 -10.36 -21.94 -1.74
#